data_AF-A0A9N7QQK0-F1
#
_entry.id   AF-A0A9N7QQK0-F1
#
_cell.length_a   1.000
_cell.length_b   1.000
_cell.length_c   1.000
_cell.angle_alpha   90.00
_cell.angle_beta   90.00
_cell.angle_gamma   90.00
#
_symmetry.space_group_name_H-M   'P 1'
#
loop_
_entity.id
_entity.type
_entity.pdbx_description
1 polymer ?
#
loop_
_entity_poly.entity_id
_entity_poly.type
_entity_poly.pdbx_seq_one_letter_code
_entity_poly.pdbx_strand_id
1 'polypeptide(L)' 'MAAGGDIAHSVELFHRVNEQDFDACQRTQPAMSSRAYRTGGVRVPAEHHIAEFHQWVVARIGIPAVSG' A
#
# COMPACT_ATOMS: atom_id res chain seq x y z
N MET A 1 16.61 -12.84 -27.87
CA MET A 1 17.64 -12.17 -27.04
C MET A 1 16.96 -11.00 -26.35
N ALA A 2 16.92 -10.96 -25.03
CA ALA A 2 16.33 -9.82 -24.32
C ALA A 2 17.18 -8.59 -24.65
N ALA A 3 16.57 -7.55 -25.23
CA ALA A 3 17.21 -6.27 -25.40
C ALA A 3 17.41 -5.67 -24.00
N GLY A 4 18.54 -5.99 -23.36
CA GLY A 4 18.98 -5.36 -22.13
C GLY A 4 19.44 -3.95 -22.45
N GLY A 5 18.47 -3.05 -22.69
CA GLY A 5 18.74 -1.62 -22.82
C GLY A 5 19.30 -1.07 -21.51
N ASP A 6 20.01 0.06 -21.59
CA ASP A 6 20.43 0.80 -20.41
C ASP A 6 19.19 1.24 -19.61
N ILE A 7 19.03 0.67 -18.41
CA ILE A 7 17.91 0.93 -17.51
C ILE A 7 18.26 1.93 -16.39
N ALA A 8 19.44 2.55 -16.41
CA ALA A 8 19.89 3.42 -15.33
C ALA A 8 18.87 4.54 -15.04
N HIS A 9 18.28 5.12 -16.07
CA HIS A 9 17.22 6.13 -15.93
C HIS A 9 15.95 5.59 -15.27
N SER A 10 15.55 4.35 -15.58
CA SER A 10 14.39 3.72 -14.94
C SER A 10 14.67 3.42 -13.47
N VAL A 11 15.86 2.88 -13.15
CA VAL A 11 16.27 2.61 -11.77
C VAL A 11 16.25 3.88 -10.94
N GLU A 12 16.82 4.97 -11.45
CA GLU A 12 16.83 6.27 -10.78
C GLU A 12 15.43 6.85 -10.59
N LEU A 13 14.55 6.69 -11.59
CA LEU A 13 13.15 7.10 -11.46
C LEU A 13 12.43 6.32 -10.35
N PHE A 14 12.54 4.99 -10.36
CA PHE A 14 11.89 4.14 -9.35
C PHE A 14 12.48 4.34 -7.95
N HIS A 15 13.78 4.69 -7.85
CA HIS A 15 14.36 5.06 -6.56
C HIS A 15 13.65 6.28 -5.97
N ARG A 16 13.50 7.36 -6.75
CA ARG A 16 12.80 8.58 -6.30
C ARG A 16 11.33 8.35 -6.00
N VAL A 17 10.65 7.52 -6.79
CA VAL A 17 9.25 7.11 -6.51
C VAL A 17 9.18 6.37 -5.17
N ASN A 18 10.08 5.43 -4.92
CA ASN A 18 10.11 4.70 -3.66
C ASN A 18 10.38 5.61 -2.44
N GLU A 19 11.27 6.60 -2.57
CA GLU A 19 11.51 7.57 -1.48
C GLU A 19 10.23 8.34 -1.14
N GLN A 20 9.51 8.82 -2.15
CA GLN A 20 8.25 9.55 -1.97
C GLN A 20 7.17 8.68 -1.31
N ASP A 21 7.02 7.43 -1.76
CA ASP A 21 6.06 6.49 -1.20
C ASP A 21 6.41 6.13 0.25
N PHE A 22 7.70 5.99 0.57
CA PHE A 22 8.14 5.67 1.92
C PHE A 22 7.88 6.82 2.90
N ASP A 23 8.13 8.06 2.49
CA ASP A 23 7.80 9.25 3.28
C ASP A 23 6.30 9.36 3.56
N ALA A 24 5.46 9.10 2.56
CA ALA A 24 4.01 9.06 2.73
C ALA A 24 3.58 7.96 3.72
N CYS A 25 4.19 6.77 3.61
CA CYS A 25 3.94 5.66 4.53
C CYS A 25 4.32 6.02 5.97
N GLN A 26 5.52 6.56 6.19
CA GLN A 26 5.99 6.96 7.53
C GLN A 26 5.06 7.98 8.19
N ARG A 27 4.53 8.94 7.42
CA ARG A 27 3.57 9.93 7.92
C ARG A 27 2.22 9.31 8.27
N THR A 28 1.81 8.28 7.53
CA THR A 28 0.51 7.62 7.71
C THR A 28 0.50 6.66 8.90
N GLN A 29 1.58 5.89 9.08
CA GLN A 29 1.69 4.81 10.09
C GLN A 29 1.27 5.23 11.52
N PRO A 30 1.70 6.38 12.08
CA PRO A 30 1.29 6.79 13.42
C PRO A 30 -0.22 6.93 13.59
N ALA A 31 -0.91 7.43 12.56
CA ALA A 31 -2.36 7.65 12.59
C ALA A 31 -3.16 6.34 12.54
N MET A 32 -2.56 5.23 12.08
CA MET A 32 -3.21 3.93 12.02
C MET A 32 -3.54 3.35 13.41
N SER A 33 -2.87 3.84 14.46
CA SER A 33 -3.20 3.50 15.87
C SER A 33 -4.44 4.22 16.41
N SER A 34 -4.96 5.21 15.67
CA SER A 34 -6.06 6.05 16.15
C SER A 34 -7.38 5.29 16.21
N ARG A 35 -8.28 5.76 17.09
CA ARG A 35 -9.64 5.21 17.24
C ARG A 35 -10.42 5.19 15.93
N ALA A 36 -10.21 6.19 15.08
CA ALA A 36 -10.87 6.35 13.78
C ALA A 36 -10.45 5.28 12.77
N TYR A 37 -9.24 4.70 12.94
CA TYR A 37 -8.69 3.71 12.01
C TYR A 37 -8.97 2.25 12.43
N ARG A 38 -9.57 2.01 13.62
CA ARG A 38 -9.79 0.65 14.16
C ARG A 38 -10.64 -0.26 13.28
N THR A 39 -11.55 0.31 12.49
CA THR A 39 -12.39 -0.44 11.54
C THR A 39 -11.83 -0.37 10.11
N GLY A 40 -10.56 0.01 9.93
CA GLY A 40 -9.88 0.07 8.63
C GLY A 40 -9.90 1.44 7.94
N GLY A 41 -10.44 2.48 8.59
CA GLY A 41 -10.53 3.84 8.02
C GLY A 41 -11.58 3.97 6.92
N VAL A 42 -11.70 5.18 6.34
CA VAL A 42 -12.59 5.45 5.19
C VAL A 42 -11.75 5.51 3.92
N ARG A 43 -12.14 4.74 2.91
CA ARG A 43 -11.52 4.77 1.57
C ARG A 43 -12.29 5.69 0.66
N VAL A 44 -11.60 6.45 -0.17
CA VAL A 44 -12.24 7.18 -1.27
C VAL A 44 -12.54 6.23 -2.44
N PRO A 45 -13.48 6.55 -3.36
CA PRO A 45 -13.86 5.63 -4.43
C PRO A 45 -12.70 5.12 -5.30
N ALA A 46 -11.66 5.94 -5.49
CA ALA A 46 -10.46 5.55 -6.24
C ALA A 46 -9.63 4.43 -5.58
N GLU A 47 -9.77 4.23 -4.28
CA GLU A 47 -9.00 3.26 -3.49
C GLU A 47 -9.68 1.89 -3.38
N HIS A 48 -10.75 1.65 -4.16
CA HIS A 48 -11.48 0.37 -4.15
C HIS A 48 -10.56 -0.84 -4.42
N HIS A 49 -9.61 -0.69 -5.35
CA HIS A 49 -8.65 -1.75 -5.69
C HIS A 49 -7.75 -2.16 -4.50
N ILE A 50 -7.48 -1.25 -3.56
CA ILE A 50 -6.70 -1.56 -2.36
C ILE A 50 -7.52 -2.44 -1.39
N ALA A 51 -8.85 -2.42 -1.46
CA ALA A 51 -9.69 -3.28 -0.64
C ALA A 51 -9.49 -4.77 -0.99
N GLU A 52 -9.25 -5.08 -2.27
CA GLU A 52 -8.95 -6.46 -2.72
C GLU A 52 -7.66 -6.97 -2.08
N PHE A 53 -6.63 -6.13 -2.00
CA PHE A 53 -5.39 -6.49 -1.30
C PHE A 53 -5.64 -6.79 0.18
N HIS A 54 -6.44 -5.97 0.87
CA HIS A 54 -6.77 -6.22 2.28
C HIS A 54 -7.51 -7.56 2.47
N GLN A 55 -8.49 -7.85 1.61
CA GLN A 55 -9.22 -9.12 1.64
C GLN A 55 -8.28 -10.32 1.41
N TRP A 56 -7.38 -10.20 0.43
CA TRP A 56 -6.39 -11.21 0.09
C TRP A 56 -5.41 -11.49 1.23
N VAL A 57 -4.94 -10.44 1.94
CA VAL A 57 -4.05 -10.58 3.09
C VAL A 57 -4.77 -11.26 4.25
N VAL A 58 -5.95 -10.76 4.62
CA VAL A 58 -6.76 -11.26 5.75
C VAL A 58 -7.07 -12.75 5.57
N ALA A 59 -7.44 -13.18 4.36
CA ALA A 59 -7.68 -14.57 4.02
C ALA A 59 -6.44 -15.48 4.22
N ARG A 60 -5.22 -14.95 4.03
CA ARG A 60 -3.97 -15.71 4.21
C ARG A 60 -3.52 -15.82 5.65
N ILE A 61 -3.74 -14.77 6.45
CA ILE A 61 -3.33 -14.74 7.85
C ILE A 61 -4.37 -15.35 8.80
N GLY A 62 -5.51 -15.82 8.27
CA GLY A 62 -6.54 -16.52 9.04
C GLY A 62 -7.32 -15.63 10.01
N ILE A 63 -7.28 -14.31 9.82
CA ILE A 63 -8.07 -13.38 10.61
C ILE A 63 -9.50 -13.39 10.03
N PRO A 64 -10.54 -13.70 10.81
CA PRO A 64 -11.91 -13.56 10.32
C PRO A 64 -12.16 -12.08 10.00
N ALA A 65 -12.78 -11.80 8.85
CA ALA A 65 -13.18 -10.45 8.50
C ALA A 65 -13.98 -9.85 9.66
N VAL A 66 -13.55 -8.68 10.16
CA VAL A 66 -14.30 -7.95 11.18
C VAL A 66 -15.70 -7.74 10.63
N SER A 67 -16.67 -8.39 11.26
CA SER A 67 -18.08 -8.14 11.02
C SER A 67 -18.42 -6.87 11.79
N GLY A 68 -18.51 -5.74 11.08
CA GLY A 68 -18.80 -4.43 11.66
C GLY A 68 -19.18 -3.44 10.57
#